data_AF-A0A812U5Z8-F1
#
_entry.id   AF-A0A812U5Z8-F1
#
_cell.length_a   1.000
_cell.length_b   1.000
_cell.length_c   1.000
_cell.angle_alpha   90.00
_cell.angle_beta   90.00
_cell.angle_gamma   90.00
#
_symmetry.space_group_name_H-M   'P 1'
#
loop_
_entity.id
_entity.type
_entity.pdbx_description
1 polymer ?
#
loop_
_entity_poly.entity_id
_entity_poly.type
_entity_poly.pdbx_seq_one_letter_code
_entity_poly.pdbx_strand_id
1 'polypeptide(L)'
;MLAAVATDYPAHEEILRRLHVEGASLDLVCFADHAAGRLFAAVRGTDRSLNPLTTPDDVRSNMHVILGYGPARAEAALSEYRTLRRRFPHYDAFGCGHSLGGAVILHVAKCVEEEPGLVFKRIDVFNTVT
;
A
#
# COMPACT_ATOMS: atom_id res chain seq x y z
N MET A 1 -0.36 -17.14 6.65
CA MET A 1 0.47 -16.22 5.84
C MET A 1 1.45 -15.40 6.68
N LEU A 2 1.10 -14.89 7.87
CA LEU A 2 2.07 -14.19 8.76
C LEU A 2 3.06 -15.11 9.51
N ALA A 3 2.71 -16.38 9.73
CA ALA A 3 3.57 -17.33 10.46
C ALA A 3 4.90 -17.63 9.75
N ALA A 4 4.93 -17.61 8.41
CA ALA A 4 6.17 -17.81 7.64
C ALA A 4 7.10 -16.59 7.71
N VAL A 5 6.53 -15.39 7.74
CA VAL A 5 7.29 -14.12 7.81
C VAL A 5 8.02 -13.97 9.15
N ALA A 6 7.45 -14.49 10.23
CA ALA A 6 8.12 -14.52 11.54
C ALA A 6 9.43 -15.34 11.51
N THR A 7 9.54 -16.35 10.64
CA THR A 7 10.75 -17.13 10.45
C THR A 7 11.84 -16.33 9.74
N ASP A 8 11.45 -15.51 8.76
CA ASP A 8 12.38 -14.65 8.01
C ASP A 8 12.84 -13.42 8.80
N TYR A 9 12.01 -12.96 9.76
CA TYR A 9 12.28 -11.78 10.59
C TYR A 9 12.09 -12.06 12.09
N PRO A 10 12.91 -12.93 12.70
CA PRO A 10 12.72 -13.37 14.08
C PRO A 10 12.81 -12.22 15.09
N ALA A 11 13.65 -11.21 14.82
CA ALA A 11 13.76 -10.00 15.64
C ALA A 11 12.48 -9.14 15.67
N HIS A 12 11.53 -9.40 14.78
CA HIS A 12 10.28 -8.65 14.66
C HIS A 12 9.03 -9.52 14.87
N GLU A 13 9.19 -10.75 15.33
CA GLU A 13 8.10 -11.73 15.48
C GLU A 13 6.93 -11.19 16.30
N GLU A 14 7.21 -10.54 17.43
CA GLU A 14 6.16 -9.97 18.30
C GLU A 14 5.31 -8.93 17.55
N ILE A 15 5.96 -8.06 16.79
CA ILE A 15 5.28 -7.02 16.01
C ILE A 15 4.48 -7.67 14.88
N LEU A 16 5.07 -8.62 14.16
CA LEU A 16 4.42 -9.29 13.03
C LEU A 16 3.19 -10.09 13.46
N ARG A 17 3.22 -10.70 14.65
CA ARG A 17 2.07 -11.43 15.22
C ARG A 17 0.88 -10.54 15.54
N ARG A 18 1.11 -9.25 15.81
CA ARG A 18 0.06 -8.28 16.13
C ARG A 18 -0.64 -7.71 14.90
N LEU A 19 -0.11 -7.95 13.71
CA LEU A 19 -0.68 -7.42 12.47
C LEU A 19 -1.86 -8.28 12.02
N HIS A 20 -3.00 -7.65 11.80
CA HIS A 20 -4.21 -8.25 11.24
C HIS A 20 -4.42 -7.77 9.81
N VAL A 21 -4.72 -8.66 8.88
CA VAL A 21 -5.08 -8.27 7.50
C VAL A 21 -6.52 -7.77 7.50
N GLU A 22 -6.72 -6.48 7.25
CA GLU A 22 -8.04 -5.84 7.25
C GLU A 22 -8.63 -5.65 5.85
N GLY A 23 -7.77 -5.70 4.84
CA GLY A 23 -8.13 -5.65 3.43
C GLY A 23 -6.98 -6.14 2.57
N ALA A 24 -7.28 -6.91 1.53
CA ALA A 24 -6.31 -7.34 0.55
C ALA A 24 -7.00 -7.43 -0.82
N SER A 25 -6.43 -6.75 -1.80
CA SER A 25 -6.78 -6.81 -3.21
C SER A 25 -5.54 -7.21 -4.03
N LEU A 26 -5.66 -7.14 -5.35
CA LEU A 26 -4.52 -7.38 -6.24
C LEU A 26 -3.44 -6.29 -6.14
N ASP A 27 -3.81 -5.08 -5.71
CA ASP A 27 -2.90 -3.93 -5.70
C ASP A 27 -2.60 -3.41 -4.29
N LEU A 28 -3.54 -3.50 -3.35
CA LEU A 28 -3.42 -2.94 -2.01
C LEU A 28 -3.60 -4.03 -0.94
N VAL A 29 -2.73 -4.03 0.06
CA VAL A 29 -2.95 -4.77 1.31
C VAL A 29 -2.89 -3.80 2.47
N CYS A 30 -3.86 -3.88 3.37
CA CYS A 30 -3.90 -3.10 4.61
C CYS A 30 -3.80 -4.03 5.82
N PHE A 31 -2.83 -3.74 6.68
CA PHE A 31 -2.66 -4.38 7.98
C PHE A 31 -3.06 -3.42 9.10
N ALA A 32 -3.63 -3.94 10.18
CA ALA A 32 -3.91 -3.19 11.40
C ALA A 32 -3.13 -3.76 12.59
N ASP A 33 -2.56 -2.88 13.40
CA ASP A 33 -2.13 -3.17 14.77
C ASP A 33 -3.14 -2.51 15.71
N HIS A 34 -4.12 -3.30 16.17
CA HIS A 34 -5.20 -2.79 17.02
C HIS A 34 -4.72 -2.31 18.38
N ALA A 35 -3.68 -2.94 18.93
CA ALA A 35 -3.13 -2.58 20.23
C ALA A 35 -2.42 -1.22 20.21
N ALA A 36 -1.81 -0.86 19.07
CA ALA A 36 -1.19 0.46 18.90
C ALA A 36 -2.08 1.50 18.20
N GLY A 37 -3.24 1.10 17.68
CA GLY A 37 -4.11 1.96 16.87
C GLY A 37 -3.43 2.41 15.57
N ARG A 38 -2.82 1.48 14.83
CA ARG A 38 -2.07 1.79 13.60
C ARG A 38 -2.59 1.00 12.41
N LEU A 39 -2.60 1.63 11.24
CA LEU A 39 -2.96 1.04 9.95
C LEU A 39 -1.77 1.15 8.98
N PHE A 40 -1.44 0.07 8.29
CA PHE A 40 -0.32 0.00 7.34
C PHE A 40 -0.85 -0.42 5.97
N ALA A 41 -0.80 0.48 5.01
CA ALA A 41 -1.20 0.25 3.62
C ALA A 41 0.03 -0.02 2.76
N ALA A 42 0.07 -1.17 2.09
CA ALA A 42 1.15 -1.54 1.18
C ALA A 42 0.59 -1.71 -0.24
N VAL A 43 1.18 -1.01 -1.21
CA VAL A 43 0.81 -1.15 -2.62
C VAL A 43 1.85 -1.99 -3.37
N ARG A 44 1.36 -2.98 -4.11
CA ARG A 44 2.17 -3.89 -4.93
C ARG A 44 2.98 -3.12 -5.99
N GLY A 45 4.17 -3.58 -6.34
CA GLY A 45 4.91 -3.09 -7.52
C GLY A 45 4.39 -3.67 -8.84
N THR A 46 5.17 -3.56 -9.92
CA THR A 46 4.91 -4.28 -11.17
C THR A 46 5.00 -5.80 -10.97
N ASP A 47 4.06 -6.55 -11.53
CA ASP A 47 4.09 -8.02 -11.51
C ASP A 47 5.21 -8.53 -12.43
N ARG A 48 6.18 -9.24 -11.86
CA ARG A 48 7.27 -9.85 -12.64
C ARG A 48 6.90 -11.21 -13.23
N SER A 49 5.82 -11.82 -12.76
CA SER A 49 5.34 -13.12 -13.23
C SER A 49 4.45 -13.03 -14.48
N LEU A 50 4.20 -11.81 -14.98
CA LEU A 50 3.33 -11.54 -16.13
C LEU A 50 1.91 -12.09 -15.93
N ASN A 51 1.39 -12.00 -14.70
CA ASN A 51 0.03 -12.42 -14.39
C ASN A 51 -0.99 -11.65 -15.25
N PRO A 52 -1.88 -12.32 -15.99
CA PRO A 52 -2.81 -11.67 -16.92
C PRO A 52 -3.80 -10.73 -16.23
N LEU A 53 -4.04 -10.88 -14.92
CA LEU A 53 -4.97 -10.04 -14.15
C LEU A 53 -4.36 -8.69 -13.74
N THR A 54 -3.03 -8.59 -13.66
CA THR A 54 -2.32 -7.42 -13.13
C THR A 54 -1.45 -6.73 -14.16
N THR A 55 -0.91 -7.50 -15.11
CA THR A 55 0.06 -7.03 -16.11
C THR A 55 -0.48 -5.92 -17.02
N PRO A 56 -1.71 -6.00 -17.56
CA PRO A 56 -2.26 -4.91 -18.38
C PRO A 56 -2.29 -3.56 -17.64
N ASP A 57 -2.68 -3.59 -16.37
CA ASP A 57 -2.77 -2.39 -15.53
C ASP A 57 -1.40 -1.85 -15.12
N ASP A 58 -0.43 -2.74 -14.87
CA ASP A 58 0.95 -2.37 -14.60
C ASP A 58 1.59 -1.70 -15.82
N VAL A 59 1.40 -2.23 -17.03
CA VAL A 59 1.91 -1.62 -18.28
C VAL A 59 1.32 -0.23 -18.49
N ARG A 60 -0.01 -0.12 -18.40
CA ARG A 60 -0.72 1.16 -18.55
C ARG A 60 -0.26 2.18 -17.52
N SER A 61 -0.13 1.77 -16.26
CA SER A 61 0.30 2.65 -15.17
C SER A 61 1.75 3.12 -15.34
N ASN A 62 2.66 2.24 -15.78
CA ASN A 62 4.03 2.63 -16.08
C ASN A 62 4.10 3.63 -17.24
N MET A 63 3.30 3.46 -18.29
CA MET A 63 3.22 4.43 -19.39
C MET A 63 2.73 5.80 -18.93
N HIS A 64 1.70 5.84 -18.07
CA HIS A 64 1.24 7.09 -17.48
C HIS A 64 2.34 7.80 -16.71
N VAL A 65 3.07 7.08 -15.85
CA VAL A 65 4.19 7.64 -15.08
C VAL A 65 5.27 8.19 -16.00
N ILE A 66 5.66 7.45 -17.04
CA ILE A 66 6.67 7.89 -18.03
C ILE A 66 6.24 9.16 -18.76
N LEU A 67 4.94 9.30 -19.04
CA LEU A 67 4.35 10.49 -19.67
C LEU A 67 4.07 11.64 -18.69
N GLY A 68 4.42 11.49 -17.40
CA GLY A 68 4.24 12.52 -16.37
C GLY A 68 2.84 12.57 -15.75
N TYR A 69 1.98 11.58 -16.02
CA TYR A 69 0.66 11.44 -15.41
C TYR A 69 0.71 10.59 -14.13
N GLY A 70 -0.36 10.67 -13.33
CA GLY A 70 -0.57 9.75 -12.21
C GLY A 70 -0.74 8.30 -12.69
N PRO A 71 -0.29 7.29 -11.90
CA PRO A 71 -0.46 5.89 -12.27
C PRO A 71 -1.93 5.55 -12.50
N ALA A 72 -2.27 4.88 -13.61
CA ALA A 72 -3.65 4.61 -13.99
C ALA A 72 -4.46 3.86 -12.91
N ARG A 73 -3.81 2.97 -12.13
CA ARG A 73 -4.45 2.23 -11.04
C ARG A 73 -4.54 2.98 -9.70
N ALA A 74 -4.04 4.22 -9.62
CA ALA A 74 -4.05 4.97 -8.36
C ALA A 74 -5.46 5.28 -7.86
N GLU A 75 -6.42 5.47 -8.76
CA GLU A 75 -7.83 5.70 -8.40
C GLU A 75 -8.48 4.48 -7.71
N ALA A 76 -8.19 3.28 -8.19
CA ALA A 76 -8.67 2.04 -7.57
C ALA A 76 -8.07 1.88 -6.16
N ALA A 77 -6.75 2.03 -6.03
CA ALA A 77 -6.06 1.98 -4.75
C ALA A 77 -6.55 3.07 -3.77
N LEU A 78 -6.85 4.27 -4.27
CA LEU A 78 -7.43 5.37 -3.49
C LEU A 78 -8.82 5.01 -2.96
N SER A 79 -9.69 4.49 -3.82
CA SER A 79 -11.04 4.07 -3.44
C SER A 79 -11.01 2.98 -2.35
N GLU A 80 -10.15 1.98 -2.52
CA GLU A 80 -9.95 0.91 -1.54
C GLU A 80 -9.39 1.44 -0.22
N TYR A 81 -8.37 2.29 -0.27
CA TYR A 81 -7.79 2.91 0.92
C TYR A 81 -8.83 3.75 1.67
N ARG A 82 -9.59 4.60 0.99
CA ARG A 82 -10.66 5.39 1.63
C ARG A 82 -11.69 4.50 2.31
N THR A 83 -12.08 3.40 1.66
CA THR A 83 -13.04 2.44 2.21
C THR A 83 -12.52 1.79 3.48
N LEU A 84 -11.27 1.32 3.48
CA LEU A 84 -10.64 0.69 4.63
C LEU A 84 -10.37 1.70 5.76
N ARG A 85 -9.84 2.88 5.44
CA ARG A 85 -9.46 3.91 6.41
C ARG A 85 -10.65 4.47 7.17
N ARG A 86 -11.84 4.52 6.56
CA ARG A 86 -13.11 4.90 7.23
C ARG A 86 -13.55 3.93 8.32
N ARG A 87 -13.11 2.66 8.28
CA ARG A 87 -13.37 1.67 9.34
C ARG A 87 -12.52 1.91 10.59
N PHE A 88 -11.40 2.64 10.44
CA PHE A 88 -10.42 2.88 11.49
C PHE A 88 -10.12 4.39 11.67
N PRO A 89 -11.14 5.25 11.87
CA PRO A 89 -11.00 6.71 11.80
C PRO A 89 -9.91 7.28 12.71
N HIS A 90 -9.69 6.66 13.86
CA HIS A 90 -8.76 7.11 14.90
C HIS A 90 -7.34 6.51 14.78
N TYR A 91 -7.09 5.64 13.80
CA TYR A 91 -5.78 4.99 13.70
C TYR A 91 -4.78 5.88 12.97
N ASP A 92 -3.53 5.86 13.42
CA ASP A 92 -2.41 6.42 12.65
C ASP A 92 -2.22 5.59 11.38
N ALA A 93 -2.25 6.20 10.21
CA ALA A 93 -2.07 5.51 8.93
C ALA A 93 -0.65 5.68 8.38
N PHE A 94 -0.08 4.59 7.89
CA PHE A 94 1.23 4.52 7.26
C PHE A 94 1.06 3.88 5.88
N GLY A 95 1.77 4.39 4.88
CA GLY A 95 1.74 3.84 3.53
C GLY A 95 3.12 3.41 3.07
N CYS A 96 3.21 2.34 2.30
CA CYS A 96 4.45 1.95 1.65
C CYS A 96 4.23 1.34 0.26
N GLY A 97 5.29 1.34 -0.53
CA GLY A 97 5.27 0.74 -1.85
C GLY A 97 6.66 0.66 -2.48
N HIS A 98 6.86 -0.35 -3.32
CA HIS A 98 8.09 -0.54 -4.07
C HIS A 98 7.86 -0.34 -5.56
N SER A 99 8.79 0.34 -6.26
CA SER A 99 8.72 0.60 -7.71
C SER A 99 7.39 1.27 -8.09
N LEU A 100 6.60 0.72 -9.01
CA LEU A 100 5.28 1.25 -9.38
C LEU A 100 4.34 1.42 -8.17
N GLY A 101 4.44 0.55 -7.17
CA GLY A 101 3.65 0.67 -5.93
C GLY A 101 4.00 1.92 -5.13
N GLY A 102 5.27 2.34 -5.17
CA GLY A 102 5.74 3.59 -4.60
C GLY A 102 5.09 4.81 -5.25
N ALA A 103 5.05 4.85 -6.58
CA ALA A 103 4.39 5.93 -7.32
C ALA A 103 2.87 5.99 -7.02
N VAL A 104 2.23 4.82 -6.89
CA VAL A 104 0.79 4.73 -6.58
C VAL A 104 0.51 5.22 -5.16
N ILE A 105 1.24 4.75 -4.14
CA ILE A 105 0.97 5.15 -2.76
C ILE A 105 1.24 6.65 -2.53
N LEU A 106 2.24 7.22 -3.21
CA LEU A 106 2.45 8.67 -3.21
C LEU A 106 1.28 9.43 -3.82
N HIS A 107 0.72 8.93 -4.92
CA HIS A 107 -0.47 9.55 -5.53
C HIS A 107 -1.68 9.48 -4.59
N VAL A 108 -1.93 8.31 -3.99
CA VAL A 108 -3.00 8.15 -2.99
C VAL A 108 -2.80 9.12 -1.83
N ALA A 109 -1.58 9.22 -1.29
CA ALA A 109 -1.25 10.11 -0.18
C ALA A 109 -1.54 11.58 -0.52
N LYS A 110 -1.14 12.03 -1.70
CA LYS A 110 -1.44 13.37 -2.20
C LYS A 110 -2.95 13.62 -2.28
N CYS A 111 -3.74 12.66 -2.76
CA CYS A 111 -5.19 12.81 -2.89
C CYS A 111 -5.95 12.92 -1.56
N VAL A 112 -5.34 12.51 -0.43
CA VAL A 112 -5.98 12.51 0.90
C VAL A 112 -5.27 13.43 1.90
N GLU A 113 -4.30 14.22 1.47
CA GLU A 113 -3.45 15.02 2.37
C GLU A 113 -4.24 16.09 3.15
N GLU A 114 -5.30 16.61 2.52
CA GLU A 114 -6.20 17.61 3.11
C GLU A 114 -7.39 16.99 3.85
N GLU A 115 -7.49 15.66 3.93
CA GLU A 115 -8.57 14.94 4.61
C GLU A 115 -8.03 14.37 5.95
N PRO A 116 -8.21 15.03 7.11
CA PRO A 116 -7.56 14.62 8.37
C PRO A 116 -7.90 13.20 8.84
N GLY A 117 -9.09 12.70 8.47
CA GLY A 117 -9.51 11.34 8.76
C GLY A 117 -8.90 10.29 7.83
N LEU A 118 -8.17 10.69 6.78
CA LEU A 118 -7.62 9.80 5.76
C LEU A 118 -6.11 10.00 5.52
N VAL A 119 -5.53 11.12 5.96
CA VAL A 119 -4.12 11.44 5.75
C VAL A 119 -3.18 10.38 6.35
N PHE A 120 -2.08 10.12 5.64
CA PHE A 120 -1.00 9.29 6.14
C PHE A 120 -0.06 10.09 7.03
N LYS A 121 0.35 9.48 8.15
CA LYS A 121 1.37 10.02 9.05
C LYS A 121 2.77 9.92 8.46
N ARG A 122 3.02 8.88 7.65
CA ARG A 122 4.28 8.66 6.93
C ARG A 122 4.05 7.79 5.71
N ILE A 123 4.81 8.06 4.65
CA ILE A 123 4.89 7.25 3.45
C ILE A 123 6.33 6.78 3.25
N ASP A 124 6.53 5.48 3.11
CA ASP A 124 7.84 4.84 2.88
C ASP A 124 7.90 4.30 1.44
N VAL A 125 8.68 4.93 0.57
CA VAL A 125 8.82 4.54 -0.84
C VAL A 125 10.17 3.90 -1.09
N PHE A 126 10.15 2.72 -1.72
CA PHE A 126 11.34 1.98 -2.06
C PHE A 126 11.52 1.97 -3.59
N ASN A 127 12.46 2.78 -4.07
CA ASN A 127 12.88 2.74 -5.47
C ASN A 127 14.29 2.18 -5.53
N THR A 128 14.45 0.95 -6.05
CA THR A 128 15.77 0.49 -6.48
C THR A 128 16.12 1.22 -7.77
N VAL A 129 16.81 2.35 -7.66
CA VAL A 129 17.67 2.82 -8.73
C VAL A 129 18.92 1.95 -8.62
N THR A 130 18.99 0.90 -9.43
CA THR A 130 20.25 0.20 -9.74
C THR A 130 20.62 0.55 -11.16
#